data_AF-A0A8S9S6T8-F1
#
_entry.id   AF-A0A8S9S6T8-F1
#
_cell.length_a   1.000
_cell.length_b   1.000
_cell.length_c   1.000
_cell.angle_alpha   90.00
_cell.angle_beta   90.00
_cell.angle_gamma   90.00
#
_symmetry.space_group_name_H-M   'P 1'
#
loop_
_entity.id
_entity.type
_entity.pdbx_description
1 polymer ?
#
loop_
_entity_poly.entity_id
_entity_poly.type
_entity_poly.pdbx_seq_one_letter_code
_entity_poly.pdbx_strand_id
1 'polypeptide(L)' 'MFSLVNGDPVVLCFVDFENPACAATARTALQGYRMDENEQDSKNLQIQFSRNPGRRAGQRGGRR' A
#
# COMPACT_ATOMS: atom_id res chain seq x y z
N MET A 1 -9.43 -1.11 -7.76
CA MET A 1 -9.81 -0.96 -6.34
C MET A 1 -9.06 0.26 -5.82
N PHE A 2 -9.73 1.37 -5.58
CA PHE A 2 -9.12 2.57 -5.01
C PHE A 2 -9.36 2.54 -3.51
N SER A 3 -8.30 2.63 -2.72
CA SER A 3 -8.44 2.73 -1.26
C SER A 3 -8.31 4.19 -0.88
N LEU A 4 -9.14 4.64 0.06
CA LEU A 4 -9.04 5.99 0.60
C LEU A 4 -8.12 5.93 1.82
N VAL A 5 -6.96 6.59 1.76
CA VAL A 5 -6.13 6.86 2.94
C VAL A 5 -6.40 8.32 3.30
N ASN A 6 -7.04 8.57 4.44
CA ASN A 6 -7.46 9.91 4.89
C ASN A 6 -8.45 10.67 3.96
N GLY A 7 -9.14 9.98 3.04
CA GLY A 7 -10.13 10.61 2.15
C GLY A 7 -9.60 11.01 0.77
N ASP A 8 -8.29 10.86 0.54
CA ASP A 8 -7.70 11.01 -0.78
C ASP A 8 -7.78 9.70 -1.58
N PRO A 9 -8.10 9.74 -2.88
CA PRO A 9 -8.04 8.58 -3.74
C PRO A 9 -6.58 8.09 -3.84
N VAL A 10 -6.28 6.96 -3.21
CA VAL A 10 -4.98 6.30 -3.34
C VAL A 10 -5.12 5.12 -4.28
N VAL A 11 -4.28 5.13 -5.32
CA VAL A 11 -4.12 3.99 -6.22
C VAL A 11 -3.24 2.97 -5.51
N LEU A 12 -3.83 1.85 -5.11
CA LEU A 12 -3.09 0.71 -4.58
C LEU A 12 -2.99 -0.37 -5.67
N CYS A 13 -1.76 -0.81 -5.92
CA CYS A 13 -1.49 -1.95 -6.79
C CYS A 13 -0.86 -3.06 -5.97
N PHE A 14 -1.34 -4.29 -6.19
CA PHE A 14 -0.73 -5.48 -5.63
C PHE A 14 0.11 -6.13 -6.72
N VAL A 15 1.33 -6.51 -6.36
CA VAL A 15 2.25 -7.24 -7.22
C VAL A 15 2.69 -8.48 -6.47
N ASP A 16 2.65 -9.62 -7.14
CA ASP A 16 3.25 -10.85 -6.63
C ASP A 16 4.67 -10.95 -7.16
N PHE A 17 5.59 -11.34 -6.27
CA PHE A 17 6.96 -11.66 -6.61
C PHE A 17 7.17 -13.16 -6.48
N GLU A 18 8.02 -13.72 -7.33
CA GLU A 18 8.35 -15.15 -7.30
C GLU A 18 8.99 -15.58 -5.97
N ASN A 19 9.73 -14.67 -5.32
CA ASN A 19 10.36 -14.95 -4.03
C ASN A 19 10.30 -13.72 -3.09
N PRO A 20 10.31 -13.93 -1.77
CA PRO A 20 10.22 -12.85 -0.79
C PRO A 20 11.46 -11.94 -0.78
N ALA A 21 12.62 -12.44 -1.22
CA ALA A 21 13.85 -11.63 -1.31
C ALA A 21 13.72 -10.54 -2.38
N CYS A 22 13.18 -10.88 -3.55
CA CYS A 22 12.86 -9.96 -4.64
C CYS A 22 11.83 -8.92 -4.18
N ALA A 23 10.79 -9.33 -3.44
CA ALA A 23 9.83 -8.39 -2.87
C ALA A 23 10.49 -7.39 -1.91
N ALA A 24 11.42 -7.85 -1.07
CA ALA A 24 12.17 -6.98 -0.15
C ALA A 24 13.08 -6.01 -0.91
N THR A 25 13.79 -6.48 -1.93
CA THR A 25 14.65 -5.63 -2.78
C THR A 25 13.83 -4.59 -3.52
N ALA A 26 12.74 -5.00 -4.18
CA ALA A 26 11.86 -4.08 -4.89
C ALA A 26 11.25 -3.03 -3.95
N ARG A 27 10.83 -3.46 -2.75
CA ARG A 27 10.37 -2.54 -1.71
C ARG A 27 11.43 -1.51 -1.37
N THR A 28 12.67 -1.92 -1.06
CA THR A 28 13.76 -1.01 -0.69
C THR A 28 14.15 -0.08 -1.84
N ALA A 29 14.18 -0.60 -3.08
CA ALA A 29 14.55 0.18 -4.26
C ALA A 29 13.51 1.25 -4.63
N LEU A 30 12.22 0.97 -4.40
CA LEU A 30 11.11 1.87 -4.74
C LEU A 30 10.61 2.65 -3.51
N GLN A 31 11.16 2.40 -2.32
CA GLN A 31 10.82 3.11 -1.09
C GLN A 31 11.21 4.58 -1.24
N GLY A 32 10.23 5.47 -1.35
CA GLY A 32 10.50 6.90 -1.50
C GLY A 32 10.65 7.37 -2.96
N TYR A 33 10.33 6.52 -3.94
CA TYR A 33 10.31 6.93 -5.34
C TYR A 33 9.30 8.07 -5.54
N ARG A 34 9.75 9.20 -6.09
CA ARG A 34 8.85 10.33 -6.39
C ARG A 34 8.14 10.00 -7.69
N MET A 35 6.81 9.91 -7.63
CA MET A 35 6.01 9.60 -8.83
C MET A 35 6.12 10.69 -9.89
N ASP A 36 6.25 11.94 -9.45
CA ASP A 36 6.46 13.09 -10.32
C ASP A 36 7.64 13.90 -9.75
N GLU A 37 8.72 14.01 -10.52
CA GLU A 37 9.93 14.73 -10.09
C GLU A 37 9.77 16.25 -10.19
N ASN A 38 8.75 16.74 -10.92
CA ASN A 38 8.47 18.15 -11.15
C ASN A 38 7.54 18.75 -10.08
N GLU A 39 6.76 17.93 -9.39
CA GLU A 39 5.84 18.35 -8.32
C GLU A 39 6.54 18.24 -6.94
N GLN A 40 6.70 19.39 -6.25
CA GLN A 40 7.36 19.42 -4.93
C GLN A 40 6.58 18.65 -3.84
N ASP A 41 5.24 18.60 -3.96
CA ASP A 41 4.35 17.83 -3.06
C ASP A 41 4.02 16.43 -3.60
N SER A 42 4.82 15.93 -4.55
CA SER A 42 4.64 14.60 -5.10
C SER A 42 4.58 13.54 -4.01
N LYS A 43 3.50 12.75 -4.05
CA LYS A 43 3.35 11.60 -3.17
C LYS A 43 4.48 10.61 -3.47
N ASN A 44 5.29 10.35 -2.46
CA ASN A 44 6.31 9.31 -2.55
C ASN A 44 5.62 7.94 -2.65
N LEU A 45 6.07 7.11 -3.57
CA LEU A 45 5.65 5.72 -3.68
C LEU A 45 6.05 4.99 -2.40
N GLN A 46 5.04 4.44 -1.73
CA GLN A 46 5.23 3.61 -0.57
C GLN A 46 4.90 2.17 -0.92
N ILE A 47 5.91 1.32 -0.85
CA ILE A 47 5.72 -0.12 -0.97
C ILE A 47 5.75 -0.71 0.44
N GLN A 48 4.72 -1.49 0.74
CA GLN A 48 4.65 -2.24 1.97
C GLN A 48 4.33 -3.68 1.63
N PHE A 49 4.77 -4.61 2.49
CA PHE A 49 4.26 -5.97 2.39
C PHE A 49 2.74 -5.92 2.56
N SER A 50 2.04 -6.63 1.68
CA SER A 50 0.61 -6.87 1.86
C SER A 50 0.42 -7.69 3.14
N ARG A 51 0.33 -7.00 4.26
CA ARG A 51 -0.18 -7.56 5.49
C ARG A 51 -1.66 -7.57 5.31
N ASN A 52 -2.21 -8.69 4.85
CA ASN A 52 -3.62 -8.96 5.02
C ASN A 52 -3.87 -8.90 6.54
N PRO A 53 -4.50 -7.85 7.09
CA PRO A 53 -4.98 -7.94 8.45
C PRO A 53 -6.14 -8.92 8.31
N GLY A 54 -5.87 -10.21 8.55
CA GLY A 54 -6.81 -11.29 8.26
C GLY A 54 -8.22 -10.83 8.57
N ARG A 55 -9.13 -10.96 7.59
CA ARG A 55 -10.53 -10.50 7.63
C ARG A 55 -10.91 -10.37 9.09
N ARG A 56 -11.06 -9.15 9.63
CA ARG A 56 -11.42 -8.99 11.05
C ARG A 56 -12.72 -9.76 11.27
N ALA A 57 -12.60 -11.01 11.69
CA ALA A 57 -13.70 -11.88 12.05
C ALA A 57 -14.16 -11.33 13.39
N GLY A 58 -15.04 -10.33 13.35
CA GLY A 58 -15.43 -9.60 14.54
C GLY A 58 -16.33 -8.40 14.33
N GLN A 59 -16.57 -7.92 13.11
CA GLN A 59 -17.69 -6.97 12.89
C GLN A 59 -19.00 -7.74 12.69
N ARG A 60 -19.42 -8.49 13.70
CA ARG A 60 -20.82 -8.93 13.85
C ARG A 60 -21.31 -8.57 15.25
N GLY A 61 -22.25 -7.63 15.28
CA GLY A 61 -23.12 -7.32 16.40
C GLY A 61 -22.46 -6.42 17.44
N GLY A 62 -22.97 -5.24 17.78
CA GLY A 62 -24.27 -4.65 17.54
C GLY A 62 -24.44 -3.60 18.63
N ARG A 63 -24.79 -2.38 18.26
CA ARG A 63 -25.27 -1.39 19.23
C ARG A 63 -26.53 -1.96 19.88
N ARG A 64 -26.49 -2.17 21.20
CA ARG A 64 -27.63 -2.06 22.13
C ARG A 64 -27.09 -2.05 23.55
#